data_AF-W6TTG7-F1
#
_entry.id   AF-W6TTG7-F1
#
_cell.length_a   1.000
_cell.length_b   1.000
_cell.length_c   1.000
_cell.angle_alpha   90.00
_cell.angle_beta   90.00
_cell.angle_gamma   90.00
#
_symmetry.space_group_name_H-M   'P 1'
#
loop_
_entity.id
_entity.type
_entity.pdbx_description
1 polymer ?
#
loop_
_entity_poly.entity_id
_entity_poly.type
_entity_poly.pdbx_seq_one_letter_code
_entity_poly.pdbx_strand_id
1 'polypeptide(L)'
;MSLFFSFIAPVLCHPFLQRAIILCLLSSILCALMGSVLMSGRTAFLGDALSHGMLPGITLGMKINGPWWTISLMGAVSGIFLTAITLWTSRHKALDMNSSIAGIYLLAIAISMFFGGSDDLMHAFFGSIFIVPESYVYVLTGCTVGSALFCHYFWNDLKAHSFDAEFSYRAYPKMRWIYKGWLALFVLNVAVQFQGMGSLVILGLTVLPFLSFYVSGTHLKHIFWKSALWNLCATLFSLFLSCYKDLPYGPTLLIILGAGYASALIYSRIKLPYLWRLLLVCSFSCYAQIQRPYIITSSFLLKHITEKLLPKNYKIEVISGNTQKNHTHLHHFPCNARAIKNISNASLIILHGKGIDIQWLPILKSLKTNAKILILSEKITPKKKFDKSRKNFYDELFSDGHVWHDPYYVIQYVKIISKTVFELYPEDTTKHYACAYINTLNKLDTWIATQWEKRKTASGLVFHNSMPHYQNRYGVKLYALSESREAQGKCLMGLKKLNICAIFPEHSHNYEGARQLAQDLKVKLADPLCIDDLPFGESYVSIMKYNTKILCTALTQGTQKKIKTTYKK
;
A
#
# COMPACT_ATOMS: atom_id res chain seq x y z
N MET A 1 6.05 16.40 28.66
CA MET A 1 6.19 17.64 27.83
C MET A 1 7.00 17.44 26.55
N SER A 2 8.08 16.64 26.52
CA SER A 2 8.91 16.46 25.31
C SER A 2 8.19 15.82 24.11
N LEU A 3 7.30 14.83 24.35
CA LEU A 3 6.49 14.18 23.29
C LEU A 3 5.47 15.12 22.64
N PHE A 4 4.89 16.03 23.42
CA PHE A 4 3.93 17.00 22.92
C PHE A 4 4.62 18.04 22.03
N PHE A 5 5.79 18.54 22.46
CA PHE A 5 6.62 19.44 21.65
C PHE A 5 7.16 18.79 20.38
N SER A 6 7.57 17.51 20.44
CA SER A 6 8.08 16.77 19.28
C SER A 6 7.01 16.33 18.29
N PHE A 7 5.72 16.33 18.67
CA PHE A 7 4.60 16.19 17.74
C PHE A 7 4.16 17.55 17.16
N ILE A 8 4.16 18.61 17.98
CA ILE A 8 3.74 19.95 17.55
C ILE A 8 4.71 20.56 16.52
N ALA A 9 6.02 20.39 16.69
CA ALA A 9 6.99 20.96 15.74
C ALA A 9 6.80 20.43 14.30
N PRO A 10 6.68 19.11 14.05
CA PRO A 10 6.31 18.58 12.73
C PRO A 10 4.94 19.06 12.23
N VAL A 11 3.94 19.17 13.11
CA VAL A 11 2.59 19.66 12.76
C VAL A 11 2.63 21.11 12.26
N LEU A 12 3.41 21.97 12.91
CA LEU A 12 3.53 23.37 12.52
C LEU A 12 4.38 23.55 11.26
N CYS A 13 5.35 22.67 11.01
CA CYS A 13 6.24 22.75 9.85
C CYS A 13 5.69 22.09 8.57
N HIS A 14 4.82 21.07 8.66
CA HIS A 14 4.41 20.28 7.51
C HIS A 14 2.94 20.51 7.08
N PRO A 15 2.68 21.10 5.90
CA PRO A 15 1.32 21.39 5.43
C PRO A 15 0.41 20.17 5.26
N PHE A 16 0.96 18.99 4.92
CA PHE A 16 0.14 17.78 4.78
C PHE A 16 -0.40 17.28 6.13
N LEU A 17 0.37 17.46 7.21
CA LEU A 17 -0.05 17.04 8.55
C LEU A 17 -1.09 18.01 9.12
N GLN A 18 -0.99 19.30 8.79
CA GLN A 18 -2.03 20.30 9.06
C GLN A 18 -3.34 19.92 8.37
N ARG A 19 -3.28 19.55 7.08
CA ARG A 19 -4.46 19.06 6.34
C ARG A 19 -5.03 17.80 6.99
N ALA A 20 -4.21 16.83 7.38
CA ALA A 20 -4.67 15.62 8.05
C ALA A 20 -5.42 15.92 9.36
N ILE A 21 -4.95 16.88 10.16
CA ILE A 21 -5.64 17.31 11.39
C ILE A 21 -6.99 17.98 11.07
N ILE A 22 -7.03 18.83 10.04
CA ILE A 22 -8.29 19.44 9.58
C ILE A 22 -9.27 18.37 9.10
N LEU A 23 -8.80 17.36 8.35
CA LEU A 23 -9.60 16.22 7.91
C LEU A 23 -10.16 15.42 9.11
N CYS A 24 -9.33 15.16 10.14
CA CYS A 24 -9.77 14.51 11.37
C CYS A 24 -10.91 15.30 12.03
N LEU A 25 -10.78 16.62 12.15
CA LEU A 25 -11.80 17.48 12.73
C LEU A 25 -13.10 17.47 11.94
N LEU A 26 -13.02 17.77 10.63
CA LEU A 26 -14.19 17.85 9.75
C LEU A 26 -14.91 16.50 9.69
N SER A 27 -14.16 15.41 9.53
CA SER A 27 -14.75 14.07 9.43
C SER A 27 -15.36 13.60 10.74
N SER A 28 -14.78 13.97 11.88
CA SER A 28 -15.34 13.63 13.20
C SER A 28 -16.72 14.25 13.41
N ILE A 29 -16.87 15.52 13.04
CA ILE A 29 -18.15 16.25 13.12
C ILE A 29 -19.15 15.68 12.12
N LEU A 30 -18.72 15.52 10.86
CA LEU A 30 -19.60 15.09 9.77
C LEU A 30 -20.14 13.67 10.00
N CYS A 31 -19.27 12.71 10.35
CA CYS A 31 -19.68 11.33 10.63
C CYS A 31 -20.54 11.24 11.89
N ALA A 32 -20.28 12.04 12.93
CA ALA A 32 -21.14 12.06 14.12
C ALA A 32 -22.53 12.63 13.81
N LEU A 33 -22.61 13.66 12.98
CA LEU A 33 -23.87 14.27 12.55
C LEU A 33 -24.70 13.28 11.74
N MET A 34 -24.11 12.69 10.71
CA MET A 34 -24.76 11.69 9.86
C MET A 34 -25.15 10.44 10.66
N GLY A 35 -24.24 9.93 11.49
CA GLY A 35 -24.46 8.75 12.31
C GLY A 35 -25.59 8.91 13.31
N SER A 36 -25.75 10.13 13.87
CA SER A 36 -26.84 10.41 14.81
C SER A 36 -28.23 10.16 14.22
N VAL A 37 -28.46 10.56 12.97
CA VAL A 37 -29.74 10.37 12.26
C VAL A 37 -29.85 8.95 11.69
N LEU A 38 -28.77 8.45 11.08
CA LEU A 38 -28.74 7.13 10.45
C LEU A 38 -29.03 5.99 11.45
N MET A 39 -28.39 6.05 12.62
CA MET A 39 -28.49 5.00 13.64
C MET A 39 -29.77 5.08 14.46
N SER A 40 -30.32 6.28 14.68
CA SER A 40 -31.61 6.42 15.36
C SER A 40 -32.77 5.86 14.54
N GLY A 41 -32.71 5.94 13.21
CA GLY A 41 -33.81 5.61 12.31
C GLY A 41 -34.07 4.13 12.00
N ARG A 42 -33.49 3.17 12.72
CA ARG A 42 -33.49 1.72 12.37
C ARG A 42 -32.96 1.42 10.95
N THR A 43 -32.27 2.37 10.32
CA THR A 43 -31.66 2.26 8.99
C THR A 43 -30.17 1.99 9.07
N ALA A 44 -29.69 1.36 10.14
CA ALA A 44 -28.26 1.17 10.36
C ALA A 44 -27.57 0.38 9.23
N PHE A 45 -28.26 -0.61 8.68
CA PHE A 45 -27.82 -1.40 7.53
C PHE A 45 -27.69 -0.59 6.23
N LEU A 46 -28.30 0.60 6.15
CA LEU A 46 -28.18 1.48 4.98
C LEU A 46 -26.79 2.11 4.89
N GLY A 47 -26.12 2.35 6.02
CA GLY A 47 -24.73 2.85 6.03
C GLY A 47 -23.74 1.84 5.46
N ASP A 48 -23.95 0.56 5.78
CA ASP A 48 -23.16 -0.55 5.27
C ASP A 48 -23.39 -0.76 3.76
N ALA A 49 -24.68 -0.78 3.36
CA ALA A 49 -25.08 -0.83 1.95
C ALA A 49 -24.46 0.30 1.11
N LEU A 50 -24.41 1.51 1.67
CA LEU A 50 -23.84 2.67 0.99
C LEU A 50 -22.33 2.59 0.86
N SER A 51 -21.63 2.21 1.92
CA SER A 51 -20.16 2.12 1.90
C SER A 51 -19.66 1.11 0.87
N HIS A 52 -20.34 -0.03 0.73
CA HIS A 52 -20.03 -1.03 -0.29
C HIS A 52 -20.61 -0.70 -1.67
N GLY A 53 -21.78 -0.05 -1.73
CA GLY A 53 -22.40 0.37 -2.99
C GLY A 53 -21.63 1.46 -3.72
N MET A 54 -20.73 2.18 -3.03
CA MET A 54 -19.89 3.21 -3.65
C MET A 54 -18.60 2.65 -4.27
N LEU A 55 -18.17 1.46 -3.84
CA LEU A 55 -16.92 0.84 -4.28
C LEU A 55 -16.83 0.64 -5.80
N PRO A 56 -17.87 0.18 -6.53
CA PRO A 56 -17.79 0.02 -7.98
C PRO A 56 -17.51 1.33 -8.71
N GLY A 57 -18.17 2.40 -8.27
CA GLY A 57 -17.95 3.74 -8.79
C GLY A 57 -16.55 4.26 -8.48
N ILE A 58 -16.05 4.02 -7.27
CA ILE A 58 -14.69 4.41 -6.87
C ILE A 58 -13.65 3.70 -7.74
N THR A 59 -13.75 2.38 -7.92
CA THR A 59 -12.76 1.61 -8.71
C THR A 59 -12.83 1.95 -10.20
N LEU A 60 -14.03 2.22 -10.75
CA LEU A 60 -14.17 2.75 -12.11
C LEU A 60 -13.59 4.17 -12.24
N GLY A 61 -13.84 5.02 -11.24
CA GLY A 61 -13.31 6.38 -11.19
C GLY A 61 -11.78 6.42 -11.13
N MET A 62 -11.14 5.46 -10.46
CA MET A 62 -9.68 5.32 -10.42
C MET A 62 -9.07 5.00 -11.79
N LYS A 63 -9.78 4.29 -12.66
CA LYS A 63 -9.34 4.01 -14.04
C LYS A 63 -9.45 5.19 -14.97
N ILE A 64 -10.41 6.08 -14.72
CA ILE A 64 -10.55 7.34 -15.43
C ILE A 64 -9.47 8.24 -14.86
N ASN A 65 -8.34 8.40 -15.55
CA ASN A 65 -7.20 9.27 -15.16
C ASN A 65 -7.57 10.77 -15.12
N GLY A 66 -8.57 11.11 -14.31
CA GLY A 66 -9.13 12.43 -14.13
C GLY A 66 -8.67 13.08 -12.81
N PRO A 67 -9.14 14.31 -12.54
CA PRO A 67 -8.91 14.97 -11.27
C PRO A 67 -9.53 14.18 -10.10
N TRP A 68 -9.05 14.43 -8.87
CA TRP A 68 -9.43 13.67 -7.67
C TRP A 68 -10.96 13.55 -7.48
N TRP A 69 -11.72 14.60 -7.82
CA TRP A 69 -13.17 14.65 -7.65
C TRP A 69 -13.91 13.68 -8.58
N THR A 70 -13.29 13.21 -9.67
CA THR A 70 -13.89 12.21 -10.58
C THR A 70 -14.16 10.91 -9.83
N ILE A 71 -13.26 10.51 -8.94
CA ILE A 71 -13.41 9.29 -8.14
C ILE A 71 -14.57 9.44 -7.15
N SER A 72 -14.64 10.58 -6.45
CA SER A 72 -15.77 10.92 -5.56
C SER A 72 -17.10 10.99 -6.31
N LEU A 73 -17.11 11.59 -7.50
CA LEU A 73 -18.33 11.69 -8.31
C LEU A 73 -18.83 10.32 -8.75
N MET A 74 -17.95 9.46 -9.28
CA MET A 74 -18.30 8.10 -9.68
C MET A 74 -18.75 7.26 -8.49
N GLY A 75 -18.07 7.39 -7.34
CA GLY A 75 -18.50 6.78 -6.08
C GLY A 75 -19.90 7.21 -5.64
N ALA A 76 -20.20 8.51 -5.69
CA ALA A 76 -21.52 9.05 -5.37
C ALA A 76 -22.61 8.52 -6.32
N VAL A 77 -22.35 8.52 -7.63
CA VAL A 77 -23.28 8.01 -8.64
C VAL A 77 -23.58 6.53 -8.39
N SER A 78 -22.54 5.71 -8.17
CA SER A 78 -22.67 4.30 -7.85
C SER A 78 -23.46 4.08 -6.56
N GLY A 79 -23.14 4.83 -5.49
CA GLY A 79 -23.82 4.74 -4.20
C GLY A 79 -25.31 5.09 -4.29
N ILE A 80 -25.66 6.17 -4.99
CA ILE A 80 -27.06 6.57 -5.22
C ILE A 80 -27.79 5.49 -6.03
N PHE A 81 -27.18 5.01 -7.11
CA PHE A 81 -27.78 4.01 -7.99
C PHE A 81 -28.05 2.69 -7.25
N LEU A 82 -27.06 2.16 -6.52
CA LEU A 82 -27.21 0.91 -5.76
C LEU A 82 -28.18 1.06 -4.59
N THR A 83 -28.23 2.23 -3.96
CA THR A 83 -29.24 2.51 -2.92
C THR A 83 -30.65 2.59 -3.50
N ALA A 84 -30.82 3.19 -4.68
CA ALA A 84 -32.10 3.22 -5.35
C ALA A 84 -32.58 1.82 -5.74
N ILE A 85 -31.69 0.96 -6.24
CA ILE A 85 -31.99 -0.46 -6.51
C ILE A 85 -32.37 -1.17 -5.21
N THR A 86 -31.61 -0.98 -4.14
CA THR A 86 -31.89 -1.60 -2.84
C THR A 86 -33.27 -1.22 -2.31
N LEU A 87 -33.61 0.07 -2.36
CA LEU A 87 -34.92 0.58 -1.94
C LEU A 87 -36.06 0.15 -2.88
N TRP A 88 -35.76 -0.16 -4.13
CA TRP A 88 -36.74 -0.68 -5.09
C TRP A 88 -37.00 -2.16 -4.85
N THR A 89 -35.95 -2.97 -4.73
CA THR A 89 -36.03 -4.40 -4.44
C THR A 89 -36.68 -4.66 -3.08
N SER A 90 -36.40 -3.84 -2.06
CA SER A 90 -37.03 -3.96 -0.74
C SER A 90 -38.54 -3.67 -0.72
N ARG A 91 -39.12 -3.11 -1.79
CA ARG A 91 -40.58 -2.94 -1.92
C ARG A 91 -41.28 -4.20 -2.41
N HIS A 92 -40.54 -5.13 -3.02
CA HIS A 92 -41.10 -6.42 -3.37
C HIS A 92 -41.18 -7.29 -2.11
N LYS A 93 -42.40 -7.69 -1.71
CA LYS A 93 -42.68 -8.48 -0.49
C LYS A 93 -41.96 -9.83 -0.42
N ALA A 94 -41.24 -10.24 -1.46
CA ALA A 94 -40.54 -11.51 -1.54
C ALA A 94 -39.25 -11.57 -0.71
N LEU A 95 -38.62 -10.43 -0.41
CA LEU A 95 -37.36 -10.35 0.34
C LEU A 95 -37.45 -9.31 1.45
N ASP A 96 -36.89 -9.62 2.61
CA ASP A 96 -36.67 -8.62 3.65
C ASP A 96 -35.57 -7.63 3.22
N MET A 97 -35.65 -6.41 3.74
CA MET A 97 -34.74 -5.32 3.36
C MET A 97 -33.27 -5.67 3.61
N ASN A 98 -32.98 -6.45 4.67
CA ASN A 98 -31.61 -6.83 5.02
C ASN A 98 -31.05 -7.86 4.02
N SER A 99 -31.84 -8.85 3.60
CA SER A 99 -31.42 -9.80 2.56
C SER A 99 -31.24 -9.13 1.20
N SER A 100 -32.09 -8.17 0.85
CA SER A 100 -31.92 -7.40 -0.39
C SER A 100 -30.64 -6.56 -0.38
N ILE A 101 -30.35 -5.90 0.75
CA ILE A 101 -29.07 -5.20 0.95
C ILE A 101 -27.91 -6.19 0.77
N ALA A 102 -28.06 -7.40 1.32
CA ALA A 102 -27.03 -8.42 1.29
C ALA A 102 -26.62 -8.88 -0.11
N GLY A 103 -27.60 -9.24 -0.94
CA GLY A 103 -27.34 -9.66 -2.32
C GLY A 103 -26.71 -8.54 -3.17
N ILE A 104 -27.18 -7.30 -2.98
CA ILE A 104 -26.72 -6.15 -3.77
C ILE A 104 -25.28 -5.76 -3.41
N TYR A 105 -24.90 -5.78 -2.12
CA TYR A 105 -23.52 -5.45 -1.77
C TYR A 105 -22.54 -6.53 -2.22
N LEU A 106 -22.91 -7.82 -2.18
CA LEU A 106 -22.02 -8.90 -2.65
C LEU A 106 -21.67 -8.70 -4.12
N LEU A 107 -22.67 -8.34 -4.91
CA LEU A 107 -22.48 -7.98 -6.31
C LEU A 107 -21.62 -6.73 -6.47
N ALA A 108 -21.85 -5.67 -5.68
CA ALA A 108 -21.06 -4.45 -5.71
C ALA A 108 -19.57 -4.73 -5.40
N ILE A 109 -19.28 -5.52 -4.36
CA ILE A 109 -17.90 -5.90 -4.02
C ILE A 109 -17.27 -6.72 -5.16
N ALA A 110 -18.00 -7.68 -5.73
CA ALA A 110 -17.51 -8.50 -6.85
C ALA A 110 -17.18 -7.64 -8.08
N ILE A 111 -18.06 -6.70 -8.46
CA ILE A 111 -17.83 -5.75 -9.55
C ILE A 111 -16.62 -4.87 -9.24
N SER A 112 -16.52 -4.36 -8.01
CA SER A 112 -15.39 -3.52 -7.59
C SER A 112 -14.06 -4.26 -7.74
N MET A 113 -14.02 -5.53 -7.32
CA MET A 113 -12.83 -6.38 -7.41
C MET A 113 -12.50 -6.72 -8.87
N PHE A 114 -13.52 -6.94 -9.72
CA PHE A 114 -13.33 -7.20 -11.14
C PHE A 114 -12.71 -6.01 -11.87
N PHE A 115 -13.15 -4.79 -11.57
CA PHE A 115 -12.67 -3.59 -12.26
C PHE A 115 -11.42 -2.96 -11.63
N GLY A 116 -11.23 -3.02 -10.31
CA GLY A 116 -10.11 -2.36 -9.60
C GLY A 116 -8.98 -3.28 -9.14
N GLY A 117 -9.24 -4.58 -8.94
CA GLY A 117 -8.25 -5.48 -8.32
C GLY A 117 -8.14 -5.30 -6.80
N SER A 118 -7.25 -6.06 -6.17
CA SER A 118 -7.12 -6.12 -4.70
C SER A 118 -6.57 -4.84 -4.09
N ASP A 119 -5.59 -4.23 -4.73
CA ASP A 119 -4.81 -3.14 -4.14
C ASP A 119 -5.61 -1.83 -4.12
N ASP A 120 -6.29 -1.51 -5.22
CA ASP A 120 -7.20 -0.37 -5.32
C ASP A 120 -8.38 -0.52 -4.35
N LEU A 121 -8.90 -1.74 -4.18
CA LEU A 121 -9.98 -2.02 -3.24
C LEU A 121 -9.53 -1.82 -1.79
N MET A 122 -8.32 -2.28 -1.44
CA MET A 122 -7.73 -2.03 -0.13
C MET A 122 -7.51 -0.54 0.13
N HIS A 123 -7.04 0.21 -0.87
CA HIS A 123 -6.95 1.67 -0.78
C HIS A 123 -8.34 2.32 -0.63
N ALA A 124 -9.36 1.83 -1.33
CA ALA A 124 -10.73 2.34 -1.21
C ALA A 124 -11.32 2.13 0.20
N PHE A 125 -11.00 1.00 0.85
CA PHE A 125 -11.47 0.71 2.21
C PHE A 125 -10.84 1.56 3.30
N PHE A 126 -9.52 1.80 3.23
CA PHE A 126 -8.77 2.43 4.33
C PHE A 126 -8.27 3.85 4.05
N GLY A 127 -8.38 4.32 2.81
CA GLY A 127 -8.03 5.68 2.39
C GLY A 127 -6.55 6.04 2.62
N SER A 128 -6.20 7.28 2.24
CA SER A 128 -4.86 7.82 2.39
C SER A 128 -4.91 9.25 2.93
N ILE A 129 -5.09 9.41 4.24
CA ILE A 129 -5.27 10.73 4.89
C ILE A 129 -4.10 11.71 4.66
N PHE A 130 -2.89 11.19 4.41
CA PHE A 130 -1.70 11.98 4.16
C PHE A 130 -1.60 12.52 2.72
N ILE A 131 -2.30 11.91 1.77
CA ILE A 131 -2.16 12.13 0.32
C ILE A 131 -3.44 12.80 -0.22
N VAL A 132 -3.85 13.89 0.43
CA VAL A 132 -5.02 14.68 -0.01
C VAL A 132 -4.61 16.06 -0.51
N PRO A 133 -5.13 16.50 -1.69
CA PRO A 133 -4.86 17.82 -2.22
C PRO A 133 -5.54 18.91 -1.38
N GLU A 134 -5.11 20.16 -1.52
CA GLU A 134 -5.70 21.28 -0.78
C GLU A 134 -7.17 21.55 -1.17
N SER A 135 -7.49 21.40 -2.46
CA SER A 135 -8.85 21.53 -2.97
C SER A 135 -9.85 20.57 -2.32
N TYR A 136 -9.38 19.40 -1.88
CA TYR A 136 -10.19 18.43 -1.15
C TYR A 136 -10.68 18.98 0.20
N VAL A 137 -9.83 19.72 0.91
CA VAL A 137 -10.15 20.29 2.23
C VAL A 137 -11.30 21.29 2.10
N TYR A 138 -11.27 22.15 1.08
CA TYR A 138 -12.35 23.13 0.85
C TYR A 138 -13.68 22.47 0.54
N VAL A 139 -13.68 21.43 -0.30
CA VAL A 139 -14.89 20.67 -0.61
C VAL A 139 -15.44 19.97 0.63
N LEU A 140 -14.59 19.33 1.43
CA LEU A 140 -15.00 18.68 2.68
C LEU A 140 -15.52 19.68 3.72
N THR A 141 -14.93 20.87 3.82
CA THR A 141 -15.45 21.96 4.66
C THR A 141 -16.84 22.38 4.19
N GLY A 142 -17.03 22.57 2.88
CA GLY A 142 -18.33 22.90 2.29
C GLY A 142 -19.39 21.83 2.58
N CYS A 143 -19.05 20.55 2.41
CA CYS A 143 -19.90 19.42 2.76
C CYS A 143 -20.26 19.40 4.26
N THR A 144 -19.28 19.64 5.13
CA THR A 144 -19.48 19.69 6.59
C THR A 144 -20.42 20.83 6.99
N VAL A 145 -20.17 22.04 6.49
CA VAL A 145 -21.01 23.22 6.78
C VAL A 145 -22.41 23.05 6.20
N GLY A 146 -22.54 22.62 4.94
CA GLY A 146 -23.82 22.39 4.30
C GLY A 146 -24.65 21.32 5.01
N SER A 147 -24.00 20.25 5.47
CA SER A 147 -24.63 19.20 6.27
C SER A 147 -25.05 19.68 7.65
N ALA A 148 -24.21 20.46 8.33
CA ALA A 148 -24.56 21.05 9.61
C ALA A 148 -25.77 22.00 9.48
N LEU A 149 -25.81 22.84 8.45
CA LEU A 149 -26.93 23.75 8.18
C LEU A 149 -28.21 22.97 7.87
N PHE A 150 -28.13 21.95 7.01
CA PHE A 150 -29.27 21.10 6.67
C PHE A 150 -29.84 20.42 7.93
N CYS A 151 -28.97 19.77 8.71
CA CYS A 151 -29.38 19.11 9.94
C CYS A 151 -29.86 20.08 11.01
N HIS A 152 -29.34 21.31 11.06
CA HIS A 152 -29.81 22.34 11.98
C HIS A 152 -31.26 22.75 11.66
N TYR A 153 -31.54 23.06 10.39
CA TYR A 153 -32.87 23.50 9.95
C TYR A 153 -33.91 22.37 10.07
N PHE A 154 -33.56 21.15 9.66
CA PHE A 154 -34.47 20.00 9.66
C PHE A 154 -34.31 19.09 10.89
N TRP A 155 -33.66 19.54 11.97
CA TRP A 155 -33.33 18.69 13.13
C TRP A 155 -34.56 17.99 13.73
N ASN A 156 -35.64 18.75 13.92
CA ASN A 156 -36.86 18.25 14.54
C ASN A 156 -37.59 17.24 13.64
N ASP A 157 -37.59 17.49 12.32
CA ASP A 157 -38.19 16.60 11.32
C ASP A 157 -37.43 15.28 11.20
N LEU A 158 -36.10 15.35 11.09
CA LEU A 158 -35.21 14.17 11.03
C LEU A 158 -35.29 13.35 12.33
N LYS A 159 -35.41 14.03 13.47
CA LYS A 159 -35.63 13.37 14.76
C LYS A 159 -36.97 12.66 14.78
N ALA A 160 -38.06 13.31 14.41
CA ALA A 160 -39.39 12.70 14.37
C ALA A 160 -39.42 11.46 13.47
N HIS A 161 -38.83 11.57 12.28
CA HIS A 161 -38.73 10.46 11.32
C HIS A 161 -37.89 9.29 11.84
N SER A 162 -36.82 9.58 12.58
CA SER A 162 -35.98 8.54 13.17
C SER A 162 -36.71 7.71 14.23
N PHE A 163 -37.63 8.32 14.99
CA PHE A 163 -38.42 7.60 15.99
C PHE A 163 -39.62 6.88 15.38
N ASP A 164 -40.36 7.56 14.50
CA ASP A 164 -41.49 6.99 13.79
C ASP A 164 -41.60 7.58 12.38
N ALA A 165 -41.06 6.83 11.42
CA ALA A 165 -41.06 7.21 10.01
C ALA A 165 -42.49 7.25 9.45
N GLU A 166 -43.37 6.35 9.88
CA GLU A 166 -44.73 6.25 9.33
C GLU A 166 -45.61 7.39 9.82
N PHE A 167 -45.55 7.70 11.12
CA PHE A 167 -46.19 8.88 11.69
C PHE A 167 -45.69 10.15 11.01
N SER A 168 -44.37 10.30 10.83
CA SER A 168 -43.78 11.50 10.22
C SER A 168 -44.22 11.70 8.77
N TYR A 169 -44.35 10.63 7.98
CA TYR A 169 -44.85 10.72 6.60
C TYR A 169 -46.33 11.09 6.51
N ARG A 170 -47.15 10.67 7.49
CA ARG A 170 -48.58 11.01 7.56
C ARG A 170 -48.81 12.42 8.09
N ALA A 171 -48.08 12.81 9.14
CA ALA A 171 -48.17 14.12 9.77
C ALA A 171 -47.61 15.24 8.87
N TYR A 172 -46.53 14.96 8.13
CA TYR A 172 -45.89 15.94 7.26
C TYR A 172 -45.46 15.31 5.91
N PRO A 173 -46.29 15.41 4.85
CA PRO A 173 -46.00 14.77 3.56
C PRO A 173 -44.67 15.19 2.92
N LYS A 174 -44.20 16.43 3.19
CA LYS A 174 -42.90 16.94 2.73
C LYS A 174 -41.71 16.21 3.38
N MET A 175 -41.90 15.48 4.47
CA MET A 175 -40.87 14.67 5.14
C MET A 175 -40.19 13.68 4.18
N ARG A 176 -40.93 13.14 3.20
CA ARG A 176 -40.36 12.25 2.17
C ARG A 176 -39.23 12.90 1.38
N TRP A 177 -39.35 14.20 1.07
CA TRP A 177 -38.34 14.95 0.34
C TRP A 177 -37.17 15.34 1.24
N ILE A 178 -37.45 15.72 2.48
CA ILE A 178 -36.42 16.03 3.48
C ILE A 178 -35.52 14.81 3.73
N TYR A 179 -36.13 13.63 3.95
CA TYR A 179 -35.37 12.41 4.18
C TYR A 179 -34.57 11.97 2.94
N LYS A 180 -35.14 12.07 1.73
CA LYS A 180 -34.40 11.82 0.48
C LYS A 180 -33.22 12.79 0.30
N GLY A 181 -33.42 14.07 0.64
CA GLY A 181 -32.36 15.07 0.61
C GLY A 181 -31.24 14.76 1.61
N TRP A 182 -31.60 14.36 2.83
CA TRP A 182 -30.65 13.90 3.84
C TRP A 182 -29.88 12.67 3.36
N LEU A 183 -30.56 11.69 2.75
CA LEU A 183 -29.94 10.49 2.21
C LEU A 183 -28.94 10.83 1.10
N ALA A 184 -29.33 11.68 0.15
CA ALA A 184 -28.44 12.15 -0.91
C ALA A 184 -27.20 12.88 -0.35
N LEU A 185 -27.41 13.71 0.67
CA LEU A 185 -26.33 14.40 1.38
C LEU A 185 -25.39 13.42 2.09
N PHE A 186 -25.95 12.37 2.70
CA PHE A 186 -25.15 11.31 3.32
C PHE A 186 -24.29 10.57 2.28
N VAL A 187 -24.85 10.17 1.13
CA VAL A 187 -24.07 9.53 0.06
C VAL A 187 -22.97 10.44 -0.45
N LEU A 188 -23.28 11.72 -0.67
CA LEU A 188 -22.31 12.72 -1.11
C LEU A 188 -21.17 12.86 -0.08
N ASN A 189 -21.49 12.93 1.21
CA ASN A 189 -20.50 13.05 2.29
C ASN A 189 -19.57 11.83 2.34
N VAL A 190 -20.12 10.61 2.28
CA VAL A 190 -19.29 9.39 2.23
C VAL A 190 -18.41 9.39 0.97
N ALA A 191 -18.91 9.91 -0.16
CA ALA A 191 -18.21 9.94 -1.44
C ALA A 191 -17.10 10.97 -1.49
N VAL A 192 -17.23 12.07 -0.77
CA VAL A 192 -16.12 13.00 -0.59
C VAL A 192 -15.13 12.41 0.42
N GLN A 193 -15.61 11.88 1.54
CA GLN A 193 -14.73 11.41 2.61
C GLN A 193 -13.87 10.19 2.25
N PHE A 194 -14.29 9.32 1.31
CA PHE A 194 -13.58 8.05 1.04
C PHE A 194 -12.11 8.27 0.69
N GLN A 195 -11.79 9.35 -0.04
CA GLN A 195 -10.43 9.54 -0.54
C GLN A 195 -9.42 9.80 0.58
N GLY A 196 -9.83 10.56 1.61
CA GLY A 196 -9.01 10.82 2.78
C GLY A 196 -9.09 9.70 3.82
N MET A 197 -10.29 9.24 4.16
CA MET A 197 -10.51 8.36 5.31
C MET A 197 -10.64 6.88 4.93
N GLY A 198 -11.17 6.57 3.74
CA GLY A 198 -11.56 5.21 3.34
C GLY A 198 -13.02 4.90 3.69
N SER A 199 -13.70 4.13 2.84
CA SER A 199 -15.13 3.82 3.00
C SER A 199 -15.45 3.08 4.31
N LEU A 200 -14.60 2.13 4.70
CA LEU A 200 -14.80 1.33 5.91
C LEU A 200 -14.55 2.16 7.18
N VAL A 201 -13.56 3.06 7.13
CA VAL A 201 -13.26 3.98 8.24
C VAL A 201 -14.40 4.98 8.46
N ILE A 202 -15.01 5.49 7.38
CA ILE A 202 -16.17 6.39 7.47
C ILE A 202 -17.35 5.69 8.12
N LEU A 203 -17.62 4.45 7.72
CA LEU A 203 -18.65 3.63 8.36
C LEU A 203 -18.37 3.45 9.85
N GLY A 204 -17.12 3.12 10.20
CA GLY A 204 -16.67 3.01 11.60
C GLY A 204 -16.89 4.29 12.41
N LEU A 205 -16.48 5.44 11.88
CA LEU A 205 -16.66 6.76 12.50
C LEU A 205 -18.14 7.18 12.61
N THR A 206 -19.00 6.64 11.75
CA THR A 206 -20.45 6.93 11.75
C THR A 206 -21.19 6.05 12.76
N VAL A 207 -20.83 4.76 12.84
CA VAL A 207 -21.58 3.74 13.59
C VAL A 207 -21.04 3.54 15.01
N LEU A 208 -19.75 3.25 15.16
CA LEU A 208 -19.18 2.78 16.44
C LEU A 208 -19.30 3.78 17.59
N PRO A 209 -19.00 5.09 17.41
CA PRO A 209 -19.15 6.09 18.47
C PRO A 209 -20.61 6.27 18.87
N PHE A 210 -21.54 6.22 17.91
CA PHE A 210 -22.96 6.33 18.21
C PHE A 210 -23.39 5.17 19.11
N LEU A 211 -23.08 3.94 18.70
CA LEU A 211 -23.43 2.74 19.48
C LEU A 211 -22.80 2.76 20.87
N SER A 212 -21.54 3.20 20.98
CA SER A 212 -20.83 3.32 22.27
C SER A 212 -21.61 4.18 23.28
N PHE A 213 -22.13 5.33 22.84
CA PHE A 213 -22.86 6.23 23.75
C PHE A 213 -24.35 5.96 23.83
N TYR A 214 -24.96 5.36 22.79
CA TYR A 214 -26.37 4.96 22.78
C TYR A 214 -26.68 3.94 23.88
N VAL A 215 -25.75 3.01 24.13
CA VAL A 215 -25.88 2.03 25.21
C VAL A 215 -25.86 2.69 26.60
N SER A 216 -25.24 3.88 26.74
CA SER A 216 -25.04 4.57 28.02
C SER A 216 -25.90 5.82 28.23
N GLY A 217 -26.75 6.21 27.27
CA GLY A 217 -27.52 7.45 27.36
C GLY A 217 -28.74 7.50 26.44
N THR A 218 -29.71 8.35 26.78
CA THR A 218 -31.04 8.37 26.14
C THR A 218 -31.30 9.60 25.25
N HIS A 219 -30.49 10.67 25.37
CA HIS A 219 -30.70 11.91 24.63
C HIS A 219 -29.83 12.01 23.37
N LEU A 220 -30.47 12.05 22.19
CA LEU A 220 -29.81 12.10 20.87
C LEU A 220 -28.81 13.25 20.71
N LYS A 221 -29.13 14.46 21.21
CA LYS A 221 -28.21 15.60 21.19
C LYS A 221 -26.94 15.35 22.00
N HIS A 222 -27.04 14.67 23.14
CA HIS A 222 -25.88 14.32 23.96
C HIS A 222 -25.05 13.22 23.31
N ILE A 223 -25.70 12.23 22.69
CA ILE A 223 -25.02 11.18 21.93
C ILE A 223 -24.21 11.82 20.80
N PHE A 224 -24.80 12.72 20.02
CA PHE A 224 -24.10 13.46 18.96
C PHE A 224 -22.80 14.11 19.45
N TRP A 225 -22.87 14.97 20.48
CA TRP A 225 -21.69 15.69 20.96
C TRP A 225 -20.62 14.75 21.53
N LYS A 226 -21.04 13.71 22.26
CA LYS A 226 -20.11 12.69 22.79
C LYS A 226 -19.46 11.90 21.66
N SER A 227 -20.21 11.50 20.64
CA SER A 227 -19.70 10.81 19.45
C SER A 227 -18.73 11.68 18.66
N ALA A 228 -19.04 12.97 18.46
CA ALA A 228 -18.15 13.91 17.78
C ALA A 228 -16.82 14.09 18.53
N LEU A 229 -16.87 14.24 19.86
CA LEU A 229 -15.68 14.36 20.70
C LEU A 229 -14.86 13.07 20.71
N TRP A 230 -15.50 11.90 20.82
CA TRP A 230 -14.81 10.62 20.78
C TRP A 230 -14.15 10.37 19.41
N ASN A 231 -14.84 10.70 18.32
CA ASN A 231 -14.26 10.66 16.98
C ASN A 231 -13.03 11.53 16.87
N LEU A 232 -13.09 12.77 17.37
CA LEU A 232 -11.95 13.68 17.32
C LEU A 232 -10.76 13.13 18.10
N CYS A 233 -10.98 12.63 19.32
CA CYS A 233 -9.94 12.03 20.13
C CYS A 233 -9.35 10.77 19.46
N ALA A 234 -10.19 9.89 18.94
CA ALA A 234 -9.77 8.64 18.31
C ALA A 234 -9.00 8.88 16.99
N THR A 235 -9.47 9.81 16.16
CA THR A 235 -8.81 10.17 14.90
C THR A 235 -7.44 10.83 15.15
N LEU A 236 -7.34 11.74 16.12
CA LEU A 236 -6.06 12.35 16.51
C LEU A 236 -5.11 11.33 17.15
N PHE A 237 -5.62 10.44 18.00
CA PHE A 237 -4.80 9.41 18.63
C PHE A 237 -4.29 8.38 17.61
N SER A 238 -5.14 7.97 16.65
CA SER A 238 -4.71 7.12 15.53
C SER A 238 -3.67 7.83 14.66
N LEU A 239 -3.85 9.12 14.37
CA LEU A 239 -2.88 9.92 13.62
C LEU A 239 -1.52 9.98 14.35
N PHE A 240 -1.55 10.20 15.67
CA PHE A 240 -0.37 10.20 16.52
C PHE A 240 0.33 8.83 16.51
N LEU A 241 -0.41 7.73 16.69
CA LEU A 241 0.13 6.38 16.64
C LEU A 241 0.69 6.02 15.26
N SER A 242 0.05 6.48 14.19
CA SER A 242 0.53 6.30 12.82
C SER A 242 1.86 7.03 12.61
N CYS A 243 1.99 8.26 13.12
CA CYS A 243 3.24 9.04 13.03
C CYS A 243 4.37 8.49 13.91
N TYR A 244 4.05 7.93 15.08
CA TYR A 244 5.06 7.48 16.05
C TYR A 244 5.44 6.01 15.91
N LYS A 245 4.45 5.12 15.75
CA LYS A 245 4.63 3.65 15.72
C LYS A 245 4.54 3.02 14.33
N ASP A 246 4.22 3.79 13.28
CA ASP A 246 4.02 3.30 11.91
C ASP A 246 2.87 2.30 11.76
N LEU A 247 1.83 2.48 12.57
CA LEU A 247 0.62 1.69 12.43
C LEU A 247 -0.23 2.25 11.28
N PRO A 248 -0.91 1.38 10.49
CA PRO A 248 -1.79 1.85 9.43
C PRO A 248 -2.97 2.63 10.04
N TYR A 249 -3.15 3.89 9.60
CA TYR A 249 -4.09 4.83 10.22
C TYR A 249 -5.52 4.30 10.30
N GLY A 250 -6.08 3.84 9.17
CA GLY A 250 -7.46 3.37 9.08
C GLY A 250 -7.76 2.16 9.99
N PRO A 251 -7.01 1.05 9.87
CA PRO A 251 -7.17 -0.10 10.77
C PRO A 251 -6.96 0.25 12.24
N THR A 252 -5.96 1.07 12.57
CA THR A 252 -5.69 1.50 13.95
C THR A 252 -6.86 2.29 14.52
N LEU A 253 -7.43 3.19 13.73
CA LEU A 253 -8.59 3.99 14.11
C LEU A 253 -9.80 3.09 14.40
N LEU A 254 -10.08 2.11 13.54
CA LEU A 254 -11.19 1.17 13.73
C LEU A 254 -11.02 0.33 14.99
N ILE A 255 -9.80 -0.12 15.30
CA ILE A 255 -9.51 -0.85 16.53
C ILE A 255 -9.78 0.05 17.76
N ILE A 256 -9.36 1.32 17.73
CA ILE A 256 -9.61 2.28 18.82
C ILE A 256 -11.13 2.49 19.02
N LEU A 257 -11.86 2.71 17.92
CA LEU A 257 -13.32 2.90 17.97
C LEU A 257 -14.04 1.64 18.45
N GLY A 258 -13.64 0.47 17.96
CA GLY A 258 -14.19 -0.83 18.35
C GLY A 258 -13.91 -1.16 19.83
N ALA A 259 -12.72 -0.83 20.32
CA ALA A 259 -12.38 -0.97 21.74
C ALA A 259 -13.24 -0.05 22.62
N GLY A 260 -13.53 1.18 22.16
CA GLY A 260 -14.48 2.10 22.82
C GLY A 260 -15.88 1.50 22.93
N TYR A 261 -16.38 0.92 21.84
CA TYR A 261 -17.69 0.25 21.81
C TYR A 261 -17.74 -0.99 22.71
N ALA A 262 -16.74 -1.86 22.64
CA ALA A 262 -16.64 -3.04 23.51
C ALA A 262 -16.61 -2.64 25.00
N SER A 263 -15.86 -1.59 25.34
CA SER A 263 -15.81 -1.05 26.71
C SER A 263 -17.17 -0.53 27.16
N ALA A 264 -17.91 0.16 26.28
CA ALA A 264 -19.26 0.64 26.60
C ALA A 264 -20.26 -0.50 26.83
N LEU A 265 -20.19 -1.58 26.05
CA LEU A 265 -21.01 -2.77 26.26
C LEU A 265 -20.73 -3.43 27.61
N ILE A 266 -19.45 -3.59 27.97
CA ILE A 266 -19.03 -4.16 29.25
C ILE A 266 -19.52 -3.26 30.40
N TYR A 267 -19.33 -1.95 30.30
CA TYR A 267 -19.81 -0.98 31.29
C TYR A 267 -21.33 -1.03 31.49
N SER A 268 -22.09 -1.18 30.40
CA SER A 268 -23.56 -1.26 30.49
C SER A 268 -24.09 -2.49 31.22
N ARG A 269 -23.31 -3.58 31.20
CA ARG A 269 -23.65 -4.85 31.85
C ARG A 269 -23.09 -4.93 33.27
N ILE A 270 -21.98 -4.24 33.53
CA ILE A 270 -21.27 -4.28 34.80
C ILE A 270 -21.33 -2.88 35.42
N LYS A 271 -22.27 -2.65 36.35
CA LYS A 271 -22.34 -1.40 37.13
C LYS A 271 -21.07 -1.26 38.00
N LEU A 272 -20.01 -0.67 37.45
CA LEU A 272 -18.74 -0.47 38.17
C LEU A 272 -18.20 0.96 37.94
N PRO A 273 -18.24 1.85 38.95
CA PRO A 273 -17.96 3.28 38.79
C PRO A 273 -16.46 3.65 38.65
N TYR A 274 -15.54 2.68 38.55
CA TYR A 274 -14.09 2.93 38.66
C TYR A 274 -13.25 2.58 37.41
N LEU A 275 -13.87 2.21 36.30
CA LEU A 275 -13.17 1.75 35.08
C LEU A 275 -12.26 2.82 34.43
N TRP A 276 -12.54 4.10 34.64
CA TRP A 276 -11.72 5.21 34.15
C TRP A 276 -10.32 5.28 34.80
N ARG A 277 -10.11 4.61 35.95
CA ARG A 277 -8.81 4.55 36.64
C ARG A 277 -7.85 3.51 36.02
N LEU A 278 -8.37 2.51 35.30
CA LEU A 278 -7.56 1.45 34.66
C LEU A 278 -6.97 1.88 33.31
N LEU A 279 -7.62 2.82 32.61
CA LEU A 279 -7.15 3.37 31.33
C LEU A 279 -5.93 4.31 31.47
N LEU A 280 -5.59 4.75 32.68
CA LEU A 280 -4.45 5.63 32.95
C LEU A 280 -3.11 4.91 33.17
N VAL A 281 -3.09 3.57 33.27
CA VAL A 281 -1.88 2.82 33.68
C VAL A 281 -1.05 2.29 32.50
N CYS A 282 -1.57 2.30 31.26
CA CYS A 282 -0.84 1.77 30.10
C CYS A 282 -0.33 2.88 29.18
N SER A 283 0.64 3.68 29.63
CA SER A 283 1.50 4.46 28.76
C SER A 283 2.77 4.86 29.49
N PHE A 284 3.92 4.56 28.85
CA PHE A 284 5.23 5.23 28.90
C PHE A 284 6.38 4.24 29.02
N SER A 285 6.95 3.87 27.87
CA SER A 285 8.38 3.58 27.77
C SER A 285 8.99 4.56 26.77
N CYS A 286 9.86 5.42 27.30
CA CYS A 286 10.64 6.40 26.58
C CYS A 286 11.92 5.72 26.08
N TYR A 287 12.28 5.91 24.81
CA TYR A 287 13.64 5.70 24.36
C TYR A 287 14.08 6.95 23.61
N ALA A 288 15.05 7.66 24.19
CA ALA A 288 15.76 8.73 23.52
C ALA A 288 16.81 8.11 22.61
N GLN A 289 16.86 8.53 21.34
CA GLN A 289 17.92 8.11 20.42
C GLN A 289 18.67 9.33 19.91
N ILE A 290 19.98 9.33 20.15
CA ILE A 290 20.96 10.31 19.70
C ILE A 290 20.94 10.38 18.17
N GLN A 291 20.95 11.60 17.61
CA GLN A 291 21.05 11.83 16.17
C GLN A 291 22.38 11.29 15.64
N ARG A 292 22.30 10.20 14.87
CA ARG A 292 23.39 9.66 14.05
C ARG A 292 23.11 10.06 12.59
N PRO A 293 24.14 10.21 11.73
CA PRO A 293 23.92 10.39 10.30
C PRO A 293 23.03 9.25 9.77
N TYR A 294 21.90 9.64 9.17
CA TYR A 294 20.80 8.75 8.87
C TYR A 294 20.61 8.65 7.36
N ILE A 295 20.96 7.48 6.82
CA ILE A 295 20.95 7.20 5.39
C ILE A 295 19.78 6.28 5.09
N ILE A 296 19.07 6.59 4.03
CA ILE A 296 17.93 5.80 3.57
C ILE A 296 18.20 5.23 2.20
N THR A 297 17.87 3.97 2.01
CA THR A 297 17.98 3.28 0.73
C THR A 297 16.62 2.74 0.28
N SER A 298 16.37 2.64 -1.02
CA SER A 298 15.08 2.10 -1.50
C SER A 298 14.92 0.58 -1.32
N SER A 299 16.02 -0.18 -1.31
CA SER A 299 16.01 -1.64 -1.18
C SER A 299 17.03 -2.17 -0.15
N PHE A 300 16.90 -3.43 0.25
CA PHE A 300 17.89 -4.10 1.11
C PHE A 300 19.23 -4.30 0.42
N LEU A 301 19.24 -4.50 -0.90
CA LEU A 301 20.47 -4.52 -1.68
C LEU A 301 21.27 -3.24 -1.54
N LEU A 302 20.63 -2.09 -1.69
CA LEU A 302 21.30 -0.81 -1.50
C LEU A 302 21.72 -0.61 -0.05
N LYS A 303 20.90 -1.05 0.91
CA LYS A 303 21.29 -1.04 2.33
C LYS A 303 22.56 -1.86 2.56
N HIS A 304 22.61 -3.10 2.09
CA HIS A 304 23.75 -3.99 2.23
C HIS A 304 25.02 -3.41 1.58
N ILE A 305 24.91 -2.90 0.35
CA ILE A 305 26.02 -2.25 -0.34
C ILE A 305 26.52 -1.07 0.51
N THR A 306 25.61 -0.21 0.97
CA THR A 306 25.96 0.98 1.75
C THR A 306 26.59 0.64 3.10
N GLU A 307 26.09 -0.40 3.79
CA GLU A 307 26.66 -0.93 5.04
C GLU A 307 28.08 -1.48 4.85
N LYS A 308 28.45 -1.96 3.66
CA LYS A 308 29.81 -2.40 3.36
C LYS A 308 30.78 -1.24 3.14
N LEU A 309 30.28 -0.04 2.87
CA LEU A 309 31.10 1.15 2.59
C LEU A 309 31.33 2.03 3.82
N LEU A 310 30.51 1.84 4.86
CA LEU A 310 30.46 2.71 6.04
C LEU A 310 30.75 1.93 7.33
N PRO A 311 31.34 2.59 8.36
CA PRO A 311 31.49 1.99 9.67
C PRO A 311 30.13 1.77 10.37
N LYS A 312 30.09 0.85 11.35
CA LYS A 312 28.86 0.39 12.03
C LYS A 312 28.13 1.47 12.86
N ASN A 313 28.70 2.66 13.00
CA ASN A 313 28.10 3.80 13.67
C ASN A 313 27.03 4.51 12.81
N TYR A 314 27.02 4.34 11.49
CA TYR A 314 26.00 4.90 10.60
C TYR A 314 24.68 4.15 10.72
N LYS A 315 23.56 4.88 10.74
CA LYS A 315 22.22 4.28 10.79
C LYS A 315 21.66 4.23 9.36
N ILE A 316 21.53 3.02 8.80
CA ILE A 316 21.05 2.79 7.44
C ILE A 316 19.73 2.01 7.49
N GLU A 317 18.66 2.61 6.94
CA GLU A 317 17.33 2.00 6.88
C GLU A 317 16.80 1.98 5.44
N VAL A 318 15.86 1.07 5.18
CA VAL A 318 15.21 0.95 3.87
C VAL A 318 13.92 1.78 3.89
N ILE A 319 13.56 2.44 2.77
CA ILE A 319 12.30 3.19 2.60
C ILE A 319 11.11 2.27 2.86
N SER A 320 11.19 1.05 2.31
CA SER A 320 10.26 -0.03 2.57
C SER A 320 10.53 -0.65 3.95
N GLY A 321 9.52 -0.65 4.81
CA GLY A 321 9.53 -1.33 6.10
C GLY A 321 9.46 -2.86 5.98
N ASN A 322 10.09 -3.47 4.96
CA ASN A 322 10.17 -4.92 4.86
C ASN A 322 10.80 -5.46 6.16
N THR A 323 10.08 -6.37 6.80
CA THR A 323 10.53 -7.13 7.96
C THR A 323 10.68 -8.58 7.54
N GLN A 324 11.29 -9.41 8.39
CA GLN A 324 11.55 -10.84 8.17
C GLN A 324 10.32 -11.68 7.72
N LYS A 325 9.10 -11.14 7.76
CA LYS A 325 7.84 -11.80 7.39
C LYS A 325 7.12 -11.24 6.15
N ASN A 326 7.44 -10.02 5.69
CA ASN A 326 6.74 -9.38 4.58
C ASN A 326 7.76 -9.00 3.49
N HIS A 327 7.77 -9.75 2.39
CA HIS A 327 8.50 -9.41 1.17
C HIS A 327 7.55 -8.67 0.23
N THR A 328 7.57 -7.33 0.24
CA THR A 328 6.87 -6.54 -0.78
C THR A 328 7.74 -6.39 -2.03
N HIS A 329 7.15 -6.55 -3.21
CA HIS A 329 7.82 -6.35 -4.51
C HIS A 329 8.36 -4.92 -4.63
N LEU A 330 9.55 -4.79 -5.24
CA LEU A 330 10.25 -3.50 -5.41
C LEU A 330 9.48 -2.46 -6.23
N HIS A 331 8.50 -2.90 -7.02
CA HIS A 331 7.74 -2.05 -7.94
C HIS A 331 6.46 -1.47 -7.32
N HIS A 332 5.98 -2.00 -6.19
CA HIS A 332 4.71 -1.57 -5.56
C HIS A 332 4.93 -1.32 -4.07
N PHE A 333 5.42 -0.11 -3.74
CA PHE A 333 5.62 0.29 -2.34
C PHE A 333 4.53 1.23 -1.86
N PRO A 334 3.75 0.85 -0.82
CA PRO A 334 2.84 1.79 -0.18
C PRO A 334 3.64 2.85 0.59
N CYS A 335 3.42 4.11 0.27
CA CYS A 335 4.02 5.23 1.00
C CYS A 335 3.36 5.37 2.39
N ASN A 336 4.06 4.94 3.45
CA ASN A 336 3.56 5.01 4.82
C ASN A 336 4.20 6.15 5.64
N ALA A 337 3.63 6.45 6.81
CA ALA A 337 4.04 7.60 7.63
C ALA A 337 5.49 7.48 8.15
N ARG A 338 5.98 6.27 8.46
CA ARG A 338 7.39 6.06 8.83
C ARG A 338 8.32 6.33 7.66
N ALA A 339 8.01 5.86 6.46
CA ALA A 339 8.83 6.13 5.29
C ALA A 339 8.99 7.65 5.12
N ILE A 340 7.92 8.43 5.26
CA ILE A 340 7.95 9.90 5.19
C ILE A 340 8.77 10.52 6.33
N LYS A 341 8.58 10.10 7.59
CA LYS A 341 9.38 10.59 8.74
C LYS A 341 10.86 10.25 8.60
N ASN A 342 11.14 9.06 8.12
CA ASN A 342 12.49 8.60 7.90
C ASN A 342 13.11 9.49 6.81
N ILE A 343 12.43 9.64 5.67
CA ILE A 343 12.83 10.50 4.55
C ILE A 343 13.08 11.95 5.00
N SER A 344 12.26 12.50 5.90
CA SER A 344 12.42 13.88 6.40
C SER A 344 13.65 14.05 7.29
N ASN A 345 14.04 13.01 8.03
CA ASN A 345 15.19 13.02 8.92
C ASN A 345 16.48 12.55 8.25
N ALA A 346 16.39 12.04 7.02
CA ALA A 346 17.54 11.53 6.29
C ALA A 346 18.44 12.66 5.82
N SER A 347 19.73 12.39 5.80
CA SER A 347 20.74 13.26 5.19
C SER A 347 21.06 12.85 3.76
N LEU A 348 20.91 11.57 3.45
CA LEU A 348 21.15 10.97 2.13
C LEU A 348 20.07 9.94 1.83
N ILE A 349 19.48 10.03 0.64
CA ILE A 349 18.51 9.05 0.13
C ILE A 349 19.08 8.44 -1.15
N ILE A 350 19.20 7.13 -1.21
CA ILE A 350 19.78 6.38 -2.33
C ILE A 350 18.68 5.56 -3.01
N LEU A 351 18.46 5.83 -4.30
CA LEU A 351 17.50 5.15 -5.17
C LEU A 351 18.22 4.44 -6.32
N HIS A 352 17.66 3.33 -6.80
CA HIS A 352 18.10 2.68 -8.05
C HIS A 352 17.81 3.58 -9.26
N GLY A 353 16.58 4.09 -9.34
CA GLY A 353 16.02 4.97 -10.37
C GLY A 353 15.15 4.24 -11.39
N LYS A 354 15.39 4.47 -12.69
CA LYS A 354 14.48 4.05 -13.78
C LYS A 354 14.20 2.53 -13.70
N GLY A 355 12.92 2.16 -13.82
CA GLY A 355 12.45 0.76 -13.78
C GLY A 355 12.09 0.22 -12.40
N ILE A 356 12.67 0.76 -11.31
CA ILE A 356 12.49 0.20 -9.95
C ILE A 356 11.73 1.15 -9.03
N ASP A 357 12.34 2.28 -8.64
CA ASP A 357 11.88 3.12 -7.53
C ASP A 357 11.79 4.61 -7.91
N ILE A 358 11.90 4.95 -9.20
CA ILE A 358 11.79 6.33 -9.70
C ILE A 358 10.45 6.99 -9.35
N GLN A 359 9.41 6.20 -9.11
CA GLN A 359 8.09 6.64 -8.65
C GLN A 359 8.12 7.37 -7.29
N TRP A 360 9.19 7.18 -6.50
CA TRP A 360 9.41 7.96 -5.28
C TRP A 360 9.87 9.39 -5.57
N LEU A 361 10.41 9.69 -6.75
CA LEU A 361 10.99 11.00 -7.04
C LEU A 361 9.98 12.16 -6.93
N PRO A 362 8.74 12.08 -7.48
CA PRO A 362 7.73 13.10 -7.27
C PRO A 362 7.36 13.27 -5.79
N ILE A 363 7.25 12.16 -5.04
CA ILE A 363 6.97 12.16 -3.60
C ILE A 363 8.09 12.89 -2.86
N LEU A 364 9.35 12.49 -3.07
CA LEU A 364 10.53 13.12 -2.46
C LEU A 364 10.64 14.61 -2.79
N LYS A 365 10.37 15.01 -4.05
CA LYS A 365 10.34 16.42 -4.46
C LYS A 365 9.21 17.19 -3.78
N SER A 366 8.03 16.60 -3.65
CA SER A 366 6.89 17.22 -2.96
C SER A 366 7.12 17.40 -1.46
N LEU A 367 7.93 16.51 -0.85
CA LEU A 367 8.27 16.55 0.58
C LEU A 367 9.27 17.66 0.94
N LYS A 368 9.89 18.33 -0.06
CA LYS A 368 10.93 19.37 0.14
C LYS A 368 11.99 18.95 1.16
N THR A 369 12.50 17.73 1.02
CA THR A 369 13.49 17.17 1.96
C THR A 369 14.81 17.92 1.86
N ASN A 370 15.50 18.08 2.99
CA ASN A 370 16.88 18.60 3.03
C ASN A 370 17.93 17.51 2.68
N ALA A 371 17.49 16.27 2.46
CA ALA A 371 18.36 15.16 2.15
C ALA A 371 18.91 15.25 0.72
N LYS A 372 20.18 14.91 0.53
CA LYS A 372 20.73 14.74 -0.83
C LYS A 372 20.10 13.49 -1.45
N ILE A 373 19.44 13.62 -2.59
CA ILE A 373 18.85 12.49 -3.32
C ILE A 373 19.86 11.99 -4.35
N LEU A 374 20.25 10.71 -4.24
CA LEU A 374 21.15 10.03 -5.14
C LEU A 374 20.39 9.00 -5.97
N ILE A 375 20.24 9.27 -7.26
CA ILE A 375 19.65 8.34 -8.23
C ILE A 375 20.81 7.65 -8.96
N LEU A 376 20.94 6.34 -8.79
CA LEU A 376 22.09 5.60 -9.29
C LEU A 376 22.06 5.44 -10.82
N SER A 377 20.92 5.08 -11.39
CA SER A 377 20.75 4.88 -12.85
C SER A 377 21.10 6.11 -13.69
N GLU A 378 20.90 7.33 -13.19
CA GLU A 378 21.29 8.58 -13.88
C GLU A 378 22.81 8.78 -13.97
N LYS A 379 23.58 8.14 -13.08
CA LYS A 379 25.03 8.32 -12.95
C LYS A 379 25.85 7.13 -13.45
N ILE A 380 25.21 6.03 -13.84
CA ILE A 380 25.89 4.86 -14.40
C ILE A 380 26.38 5.16 -15.81
N THR A 381 27.65 4.85 -16.09
CA THR A 381 28.17 4.84 -17.46
C THR A 381 27.87 3.50 -18.13
N PRO A 382 27.09 3.45 -19.22
CA PRO A 382 26.84 2.21 -19.95
C PRO A 382 28.11 1.69 -20.65
N LYS A 383 28.22 0.36 -20.77
CA LYS A 383 29.40 -0.28 -21.38
C LYS A 383 29.38 -0.11 -22.91
N LYS A 384 30.44 0.46 -23.50
CA LYS A 384 30.57 0.78 -24.95
C LYS A 384 30.56 -0.42 -25.93
N LYS A 385 30.52 -1.66 -25.45
CA LYS A 385 30.76 -2.88 -26.27
C LYS A 385 29.49 -3.50 -26.86
N PHE A 386 28.47 -2.69 -27.13
CA PHE A 386 27.24 -3.14 -27.77
C PHE A 386 27.19 -2.65 -29.22
N ASP A 387 26.62 -3.48 -30.07
CA ASP A 387 26.44 -3.19 -31.49
C ASP A 387 25.53 -1.96 -31.68
N LYS A 388 26.03 -0.94 -32.40
CA LYS A 388 25.33 0.34 -32.61
C LYS A 388 24.04 0.22 -33.44
N SER A 389 23.77 -0.95 -34.00
CA SER A 389 22.60 -1.26 -34.83
C SER A 389 21.27 -1.38 -34.06
N ARG A 390 21.26 -1.45 -32.72
CA ARG A 390 20.03 -1.71 -31.92
C ARG A 390 19.70 -0.66 -30.86
N LYS A 391 19.65 0.63 -31.20
CA LYS A 391 19.36 1.73 -30.26
C LYS A 391 18.11 1.50 -29.37
N ASN A 392 17.04 0.90 -29.91
CA ASN A 392 15.81 0.60 -29.17
C ASN A 392 15.97 -0.47 -28.08
N PHE A 393 16.87 -1.44 -28.26
CA PHE A 393 17.14 -2.49 -27.28
C PHE A 393 17.85 -1.95 -26.02
N TYR A 394 18.56 -0.82 -26.13
CA TYR A 394 19.27 -0.20 -24.99
C TYR A 394 18.32 0.48 -24.02
N ASP A 395 17.34 1.22 -24.55
CA ASP A 395 16.35 1.91 -23.73
C ASP A 395 15.44 0.92 -23.03
N GLU A 396 15.13 -0.21 -23.66
CA GLU A 396 14.40 -1.34 -23.08
C GLU A 396 15.22 -2.04 -21.97
N LEU A 397 16.51 -2.32 -22.18
CA LEU A 397 17.37 -3.01 -21.20
C LEU A 397 17.54 -2.21 -19.90
N PHE A 398 17.77 -0.89 -20.00
CA PHE A 398 17.85 -0.02 -18.82
C PHE A 398 16.47 0.39 -18.27
N SER A 399 15.38 0.13 -19.02
CA SER A 399 14.02 0.32 -18.51
C SER A 399 13.61 -0.77 -17.52
N ASP A 400 14.23 -1.96 -17.58
CA ASP A 400 13.98 -3.07 -16.65
C ASP A 400 14.48 -2.79 -15.21
N GLY A 401 15.53 -1.98 -15.06
CA GLY A 401 16.00 -1.51 -13.76
C GLY A 401 16.79 -2.51 -12.90
N HIS A 402 16.74 -3.82 -13.19
CA HIS A 402 17.44 -4.89 -12.46
C HIS A 402 18.95 -5.00 -12.79
N VAL A 403 19.65 -3.86 -12.80
CA VAL A 403 21.06 -3.76 -13.21
C VAL A 403 22.02 -4.54 -12.29
N TRP A 404 21.60 -4.82 -11.05
CA TRP A 404 22.45 -5.47 -10.04
C TRP A 404 22.77 -6.93 -10.33
N HIS A 405 22.08 -7.59 -11.26
CA HIS A 405 22.46 -8.93 -11.68
C HIS A 405 23.73 -8.96 -12.55
N ASP A 406 24.32 -7.80 -12.88
CA ASP A 406 25.69 -7.71 -13.39
C ASP A 406 26.60 -7.06 -12.33
N PRO A 407 27.61 -7.79 -11.79
CA PRO A 407 28.55 -7.25 -10.81
C PRO A 407 29.27 -5.96 -11.24
N TYR A 408 29.42 -5.72 -12.54
CA TYR A 408 29.98 -4.46 -13.05
C TYR A 408 29.13 -3.25 -12.71
N TYR A 409 27.81 -3.33 -12.80
CA TYR A 409 26.95 -2.21 -12.42
C TYR A 409 26.91 -2.02 -10.91
N VAL A 410 27.05 -3.10 -10.12
CA VAL A 410 27.22 -2.99 -8.66
C VAL A 410 28.55 -2.33 -8.29
N ILE A 411 29.63 -2.59 -9.05
CA ILE A 411 30.91 -1.85 -8.89
C ILE A 411 30.70 -0.35 -9.17
N GLN A 412 29.88 0.01 -10.17
CA GLN A 412 29.53 1.41 -10.42
C GLN A 412 28.71 2.01 -9.28
N TYR A 413 27.73 1.28 -8.73
CA TYR A 413 26.99 1.68 -7.53
C TYR A 413 27.95 2.00 -6.38
N VAL A 414 28.90 1.11 -6.11
CA VAL A 414 29.90 1.32 -5.06
C VAL A 414 30.70 2.59 -5.28
N LYS A 415 31.17 2.86 -6.51
CA LYS A 415 31.93 4.08 -6.83
C LYS A 415 31.08 5.35 -6.66
N ILE A 416 29.83 5.33 -7.13
CA ILE A 416 28.92 6.48 -7.08
C ILE A 416 28.51 6.79 -5.63
N ILE A 417 28.16 5.75 -4.85
CA ILE A 417 27.78 5.87 -3.43
C ILE A 417 28.98 6.34 -2.63
N SER A 418 30.15 5.70 -2.79
CA SER A 418 31.38 6.07 -2.08
C SER A 418 31.77 7.54 -2.32
N LYS A 419 31.71 8.01 -3.57
CA LYS A 419 31.96 9.42 -3.90
C LYS A 419 30.95 10.36 -3.22
N THR A 420 29.66 10.03 -3.27
CA THR A 420 28.59 10.87 -2.71
C THR A 420 28.64 10.93 -1.18
N VAL A 421 28.95 9.80 -0.54
CA VAL A 421 29.14 9.70 0.90
C VAL A 421 30.38 10.50 1.33
N PHE A 422 31.49 10.39 0.60
CA PHE A 422 32.70 11.17 0.90
C PHE A 422 32.46 12.70 0.80
N GLU A 423 31.63 13.15 -0.14
CA GLU A 423 31.22 14.56 -0.24
C GLU A 423 30.38 15.04 0.96
N LEU A 424 29.61 14.15 1.60
CA LEU A 424 28.75 14.50 2.76
C LEU A 424 29.44 14.28 4.10
N TYR A 425 30.30 13.27 4.18
CA TYR A 425 31.01 12.81 5.36
C TYR A 425 32.47 12.54 4.97
N PRO A 426 33.36 13.54 5.06
CA PRO A 426 34.77 13.38 4.73
C PRO A 426 35.50 12.57 5.82
N GLU A 427 35.16 11.30 5.96
CA GLU A 427 35.93 10.31 6.72
C GLU A 427 36.87 9.56 5.76
N ASP A 428 38.15 9.44 6.13
CA ASP A 428 39.21 8.84 5.31
C ASP A 428 39.01 7.31 5.07
N THR A 429 38.17 6.66 5.87
CA THR A 429 37.94 5.20 5.86
C THR A 429 37.01 4.71 4.73
N THR A 430 36.10 5.55 4.22
CA THR A 430 35.09 5.15 3.20
C THR A 430 35.74 4.66 1.90
N LYS A 431 36.85 5.30 1.49
CA LYS A 431 37.60 4.91 0.27
C LYS A 431 38.24 3.52 0.41
N HIS A 432 38.78 3.22 1.60
CA HIS A 432 39.38 1.92 1.88
C HIS A 432 38.35 0.78 1.79
N TYR A 433 37.18 0.97 2.43
CA TYR A 433 36.08 -0.01 2.38
C TYR A 433 35.56 -0.22 0.95
N ALA A 434 35.42 0.85 0.17
CA ALA A 434 35.01 0.76 -1.23
C ALA A 434 35.99 -0.07 -2.07
N CYS A 435 37.30 0.17 -1.94
CA CYS A 435 38.32 -0.60 -2.66
C CYS A 435 38.30 -2.10 -2.29
N ALA A 436 38.18 -2.42 -1.00
CA ALA A 436 38.08 -3.81 -0.54
C ALA A 436 36.84 -4.52 -1.10
N TYR A 437 35.70 -3.82 -1.12
CA TYR A 437 34.46 -4.39 -1.64
C TYR A 437 34.48 -4.55 -3.18
N ILE A 438 35.04 -3.58 -3.92
CA ILE A 438 35.23 -3.70 -5.38
C ILE A 438 36.10 -4.91 -5.73
N ASN A 439 37.19 -5.16 -4.99
CA ASN A 439 38.02 -6.35 -5.19
C ASN A 439 37.24 -7.64 -4.98
N THR A 440 36.32 -7.66 -4.01
CA THR A 440 35.43 -8.80 -3.77
C THR A 440 34.46 -9.01 -4.94
N LEU A 441 33.89 -7.93 -5.48
CA LEU A 441 32.98 -7.98 -6.64
C LEU A 441 33.70 -8.41 -7.93
N ASN A 442 34.94 -7.99 -8.15
CA ASN A 442 35.76 -8.45 -9.27
C ASN A 442 36.04 -9.96 -9.17
N LYS A 443 36.39 -10.46 -7.98
CA LYS A 443 36.56 -11.91 -7.74
C LYS A 443 35.26 -12.69 -7.98
N LEU A 444 34.12 -12.12 -7.60
CA LEU A 444 32.80 -12.70 -7.89
C LEU A 444 32.53 -12.77 -9.40
N ASP A 445 32.77 -11.69 -10.14
CA ASP A 445 32.58 -11.66 -11.59
C ASP A 445 33.42 -12.73 -12.31
N THR A 446 34.71 -12.84 -11.97
CA THR A 446 35.60 -13.90 -12.48
C THR A 446 35.08 -15.29 -12.09
N TRP A 447 34.61 -15.46 -10.85
CA TRP A 447 34.05 -16.74 -10.40
C TRP A 447 32.79 -17.12 -11.20
N ILE A 448 31.88 -16.18 -11.47
CA ILE A 448 30.67 -16.46 -12.28
C ILE A 448 31.08 -16.82 -13.71
N ALA A 449 32.01 -16.06 -14.32
CA ALA A 449 32.49 -16.33 -15.67
C ALA A 449 33.08 -17.75 -15.79
N THR A 450 33.94 -18.15 -14.86
CA THR A 450 34.53 -19.50 -14.81
C THR A 450 33.50 -20.60 -14.59
N GLN A 451 32.37 -20.32 -13.93
CA GLN A 451 31.28 -21.30 -13.85
C GLN A 451 30.70 -21.59 -15.23
N TRP A 452 30.62 -20.62 -16.13
CA TRP A 452 30.04 -20.78 -17.47
C TRP A 452 31.03 -21.21 -18.55
N GLU A 453 32.34 -21.16 -18.28
CA GLU A 453 33.36 -21.62 -19.21
C GLU A 453 33.12 -23.07 -19.64
N LYS A 454 33.13 -23.31 -20.97
CA LYS A 454 32.96 -24.62 -21.62
C LYS A 454 31.58 -25.28 -21.44
N ARG A 455 30.57 -24.57 -20.92
CA ARG A 455 29.19 -25.07 -20.81
C ARG A 455 28.35 -24.68 -22.02
N LYS A 456 27.62 -25.64 -22.61
CA LYS A 456 26.53 -25.32 -23.55
C LYS A 456 25.31 -24.86 -22.76
N THR A 457 24.84 -23.64 -23.00
CA THR A 457 23.68 -23.05 -22.34
C THR A 457 22.39 -23.43 -23.06
N ALA A 458 21.49 -24.12 -22.37
CA ALA A 458 20.09 -24.25 -22.79
C ALA A 458 19.28 -23.01 -22.36
N SER A 459 17.99 -22.95 -22.73
CA SER A 459 17.12 -21.82 -22.38
C SER A 459 16.25 -22.14 -21.16
N GLY A 460 16.06 -21.16 -20.28
CA GLY A 460 15.18 -21.23 -19.12
C GLY A 460 13.93 -20.37 -19.24
N LEU A 461 12.96 -20.60 -18.36
CA LEU A 461 11.76 -19.76 -18.21
C LEU A 461 11.71 -19.13 -16.81
N VAL A 462 11.43 -17.83 -16.74
CA VAL A 462 11.20 -17.03 -15.52
C VAL A 462 9.83 -16.33 -15.59
N PHE A 463 9.33 -15.84 -14.46
CA PHE A 463 7.98 -15.26 -14.37
C PHE A 463 7.91 -13.80 -14.85
N HIS A 464 8.94 -13.00 -14.59
CA HIS A 464 9.14 -11.70 -15.22
C HIS A 464 10.59 -11.54 -15.71
N ASN A 465 10.82 -10.57 -16.60
CA ASN A 465 12.10 -10.41 -17.29
C ASN A 465 13.13 -9.66 -16.44
N SER A 466 13.63 -10.29 -15.38
CA SER A 466 14.38 -9.61 -14.33
C SER A 466 15.89 -9.81 -14.35
N MET A 467 16.41 -10.68 -15.20
CA MET A 467 17.86 -10.94 -15.32
C MET A 467 18.50 -10.57 -16.68
N PRO A 468 18.03 -9.57 -17.44
CA PRO A 468 18.55 -9.30 -18.78
C PRO A 468 20.03 -8.86 -18.77
N HIS A 469 20.49 -8.19 -17.71
CA HIS A 469 21.90 -7.82 -17.56
C HIS A 469 22.82 -9.03 -17.33
N TYR A 470 22.36 -10.03 -16.56
CA TYR A 470 23.07 -11.28 -16.35
C TYR A 470 23.16 -12.11 -17.63
N GLN A 471 22.02 -12.22 -18.35
CA GLN A 471 21.94 -12.89 -19.65
C GLN A 471 22.96 -12.31 -20.64
N ASN A 472 23.01 -10.97 -20.73
CA ASN A 472 23.94 -10.29 -21.61
C ASN A 472 25.41 -10.49 -21.22
N ARG A 473 25.74 -10.51 -19.92
CA ARG A 473 27.14 -10.62 -19.48
C ARG A 473 27.70 -12.02 -19.61
N TYR A 474 26.92 -13.04 -19.23
CA TYR A 474 27.40 -14.42 -19.14
C TYR A 474 26.86 -15.32 -20.26
N GLY A 475 26.10 -14.77 -21.22
CA GLY A 475 25.62 -15.50 -22.39
C GLY A 475 24.49 -16.50 -22.10
N VAL A 476 23.70 -16.25 -21.06
CA VAL A 476 22.57 -17.11 -20.65
C VAL A 476 21.28 -16.64 -21.33
N LYS A 477 20.37 -17.56 -21.66
CA LYS A 477 19.06 -17.25 -22.25
C LYS A 477 17.92 -17.64 -21.30
N LEU A 478 17.16 -16.64 -20.84
CA LEU A 478 15.98 -16.78 -20.00
C LEU A 478 14.82 -16.06 -20.69
N TYR A 479 13.71 -16.76 -20.89
CA TYR A 479 12.47 -16.19 -21.40
C TYR A 479 11.57 -15.83 -20.23
N ALA A 480 10.86 -14.70 -20.31
CA ALA A 480 9.90 -14.28 -19.31
C ALA A 480 8.46 -14.51 -19.77
N LEU A 481 7.57 -14.79 -18.82
CA LEU A 481 6.14 -14.69 -19.05
C LEU A 481 5.70 -13.23 -19.07
N SER A 482 4.62 -12.96 -19.80
CA SER A 482 3.99 -11.64 -19.79
C SER A 482 3.31 -11.39 -18.44
N GLU A 483 3.49 -10.21 -17.86
CA GLU A 483 2.80 -9.79 -16.62
C GLU A 483 1.30 -9.59 -16.83
N SER A 484 0.87 -9.19 -18.03
CA SER A 484 -0.55 -9.09 -18.39
C SER A 484 -1.21 -10.47 -18.54
N ARG A 485 -2.22 -10.74 -17.70
CA ARG A 485 -3.05 -11.97 -17.75
C ARG A 485 -3.69 -12.20 -19.13
N GLU A 486 -4.05 -11.15 -19.85
CA GLU A 486 -4.63 -11.25 -21.21
C GLU A 486 -3.64 -11.77 -22.25
N ALA A 487 -2.34 -11.52 -22.06
CA ALA A 487 -1.27 -11.91 -22.98
C ALA A 487 -0.58 -13.23 -22.62
N GLN A 488 -0.75 -13.73 -21.38
CA GLN A 488 -0.14 -14.98 -20.91
C GLN A 488 -0.54 -16.20 -21.76
N GLY A 489 -1.81 -16.32 -22.16
CA GLY A 489 -2.28 -17.44 -22.98
C GLY A 489 -1.62 -17.53 -24.36
N LYS A 490 -1.39 -16.38 -25.03
CA LYS A 490 -0.68 -16.31 -26.32
C LYS A 490 0.83 -16.56 -26.16
N CYS A 491 1.42 -16.02 -25.09
CA CYS A 491 2.83 -16.24 -24.74
C CYS A 491 3.12 -17.74 -24.53
N LEU A 492 2.28 -18.44 -23.76
CA LEU A 492 2.39 -19.87 -23.50
C LEU A 492 2.34 -20.74 -24.77
N MET A 493 1.52 -20.38 -25.77
CA MET A 493 1.51 -21.06 -27.06
C MET A 493 2.79 -20.85 -27.89
N GLY A 494 3.42 -19.67 -27.77
CA GLY A 494 4.72 -19.38 -28.38
C GLY A 494 5.88 -20.13 -27.70
N LEU A 495 5.83 -20.29 -26.37
CA LEU A 495 6.86 -20.97 -25.58
C LEU A 495 6.99 -22.46 -25.91
N LYS A 496 5.93 -23.14 -26.37
CA LYS A 496 5.99 -24.54 -26.86
C LYS A 496 6.91 -24.73 -28.07
N LYS A 497 7.22 -23.67 -28.83
CA LYS A 497 8.13 -23.71 -29.98
C LYS A 497 9.60 -23.51 -29.57
N LEU A 498 9.87 -23.16 -28.31
CA LEU A 498 11.20 -22.88 -27.79
C LEU A 498 11.72 -24.08 -26.98
N ASN A 499 13.01 -24.37 -27.08
CA ASN A 499 13.65 -25.48 -26.38
C ASN A 499 13.99 -25.10 -24.92
N ILE A 500 12.97 -25.00 -24.07
CA ILE A 500 13.08 -24.63 -22.64
C ILE A 500 13.36 -25.89 -21.82
N CYS A 501 14.44 -25.87 -21.02
CA CYS A 501 14.86 -27.03 -20.23
C CYS A 501 14.52 -26.96 -18.74
N ALA A 502 14.25 -25.76 -18.21
CA ALA A 502 13.90 -25.55 -16.81
C ALA A 502 13.03 -24.31 -16.60
N ILE A 503 12.15 -24.38 -15.59
CA ILE A 503 11.36 -23.24 -15.08
C ILE A 503 11.93 -22.84 -13.73
N PHE A 504 12.17 -21.54 -13.54
CA PHE A 504 12.74 -20.97 -12.34
C PHE A 504 11.68 -20.14 -11.60
N PRO A 505 11.16 -20.62 -10.46
CA PRO A 505 10.30 -19.81 -9.60
C PRO A 505 11.11 -18.71 -8.91
N GLU A 506 10.41 -17.77 -8.29
CA GLU A 506 11.05 -16.71 -7.51
C GLU A 506 10.82 -16.93 -6.02
N HIS A 507 11.77 -16.48 -5.20
CA HIS A 507 11.67 -16.66 -3.74
C HIS A 507 10.54 -15.84 -3.10
N SER A 508 10.09 -14.77 -3.75
CA SER A 508 9.07 -13.85 -3.24
C SER A 508 7.64 -14.26 -3.61
N HIS A 509 7.42 -14.90 -4.77
CA HIS A 509 6.07 -15.22 -5.29
C HIS A 509 6.05 -16.45 -6.24
N ASN A 510 4.85 -16.98 -6.50
CA ASN A 510 4.52 -17.87 -7.64
C ASN A 510 5.08 -19.31 -7.63
N TYR A 511 5.55 -19.85 -6.51
CA TYR A 511 6.05 -21.24 -6.46
C TYR A 511 5.01 -22.28 -6.92
N GLU A 512 3.76 -22.20 -6.44
CA GLU A 512 2.70 -23.14 -6.83
C GLU A 512 2.31 -23.01 -8.31
N GLY A 513 2.29 -21.78 -8.84
CA GLY A 513 2.07 -21.53 -10.28
C GLY A 513 3.19 -22.10 -11.16
N ALA A 514 4.44 -21.96 -10.72
CA ALA A 514 5.61 -22.55 -11.38
C ALA A 514 5.57 -24.07 -11.39
N ARG A 515 5.15 -24.66 -10.26
CA ARG A 515 5.02 -26.11 -10.12
C ARG A 515 3.98 -26.67 -11.07
N GLN A 516 2.80 -26.05 -11.15
CA GLN A 516 1.76 -26.47 -12.09
C GLN A 516 2.22 -26.34 -13.54
N LEU A 517 2.83 -25.21 -13.90
CA LEU A 517 3.31 -24.96 -15.26
C LEU A 517 4.42 -25.95 -15.68
N ALA A 518 5.31 -26.31 -14.75
CA ALA A 518 6.35 -27.31 -14.99
C ALA A 518 5.75 -28.70 -15.27
N GLN A 519 4.69 -29.08 -14.56
CA GLN A 519 3.96 -30.33 -14.81
C GLN A 519 3.29 -30.32 -16.19
N ASP A 520 2.59 -29.23 -16.52
CA ASP A 520 1.86 -29.10 -17.79
C ASP A 520 2.78 -29.10 -19.01
N LEU A 521 3.95 -28.47 -18.90
CA LEU A 521 4.97 -28.41 -19.97
C LEU A 521 5.92 -29.62 -19.96
N LYS A 522 5.88 -30.48 -18.93
CA LYS A 522 6.83 -31.58 -18.69
C LYS A 522 8.29 -31.10 -18.67
N VAL A 523 8.53 -29.94 -18.05
CA VAL A 523 9.84 -29.30 -17.92
C VAL A 523 10.30 -29.39 -16.46
N LYS A 524 11.62 -29.42 -16.22
CA LYS A 524 12.16 -29.46 -14.86
C LYS A 524 11.82 -28.18 -14.09
N LEU A 525 11.26 -28.31 -12.88
CA LEU A 525 11.19 -27.21 -11.93
C LEU A 525 12.55 -27.07 -11.23
N ALA A 526 13.18 -25.90 -11.33
CA ALA A 526 14.42 -25.58 -10.64
C ALA A 526 14.14 -24.96 -9.26
N ASP A 527 15.18 -24.88 -8.43
CA ASP A 527 15.14 -24.14 -7.18
C ASP A 527 14.87 -22.65 -7.44
N PRO A 528 14.18 -21.95 -6.51
CA PRO A 528 13.81 -20.55 -6.70
C PRO A 528 15.01 -19.62 -6.80
N LEU A 529 14.92 -18.64 -7.69
CA LEU A 529 15.94 -17.59 -7.84
C LEU A 529 15.63 -16.41 -6.90
N CYS A 530 16.70 -15.80 -6.37
CA CYS A 530 16.63 -14.54 -5.62
C CYS A 530 16.85 -13.37 -6.59
N ILE A 531 15.76 -12.77 -7.04
CA ILE A 531 15.75 -11.82 -8.14
C ILE A 531 15.63 -10.37 -7.64
N ASP A 532 14.48 -10.06 -7.04
CA ASP A 532 14.10 -8.69 -6.72
C ASP A 532 15.00 -8.05 -5.65
N ASP A 533 15.15 -8.66 -4.48
CA ASP A 533 15.96 -8.08 -3.39
C ASP A 533 16.75 -9.14 -2.61
N LEU A 534 17.66 -8.68 -1.75
CA LEU A 534 18.42 -9.50 -0.83
C LEU A 534 17.51 -10.06 0.28
N PRO A 535 17.45 -11.40 0.47
CA PRO A 535 16.88 -11.98 1.68
C PRO A 535 17.60 -11.47 2.91
N PHE A 536 16.86 -11.37 4.02
CA PHE A 536 17.40 -10.81 5.26
C PHE A 536 18.60 -11.61 5.77
N GLY A 537 19.72 -10.92 6.02
CA GLY A 537 20.95 -11.52 6.54
C GLY A 537 21.89 -12.11 5.49
N GLU A 538 21.47 -12.17 4.22
CA GLU A 538 22.32 -12.62 3.11
C GLU A 538 23.21 -11.50 2.56
N SER A 539 24.24 -11.90 1.80
CA SER A 539 25.14 -10.97 1.12
C SER A 539 24.92 -11.00 -0.38
N TYR A 540 25.19 -9.88 -1.07
CA TYR A 540 25.08 -9.84 -2.53
C TYR A 540 25.92 -10.95 -3.20
N VAL A 541 27.11 -11.22 -2.64
CA VAL A 541 28.01 -12.27 -3.14
C VAL A 541 27.43 -13.67 -2.95
N SER A 542 26.79 -13.96 -1.80
CA SER A 542 26.19 -15.27 -1.55
C SER A 542 25.02 -15.52 -2.50
N ILE A 543 24.16 -14.52 -2.72
CA ILE A 543 23.04 -14.62 -3.66
C ILE A 543 23.50 -14.83 -5.09
N MET A 544 24.47 -14.04 -5.56
CA MET A 544 24.95 -14.19 -6.93
C MET A 544 25.57 -15.57 -7.14
N LYS A 545 26.29 -16.10 -6.15
CA LYS A 545 26.78 -17.49 -6.19
C LYS A 545 25.65 -18.52 -6.16
N TYR A 546 24.62 -18.29 -5.36
CA TYR A 546 23.44 -19.15 -5.25
C TYR A 546 22.67 -19.22 -6.58
N ASN A 547 22.27 -18.07 -7.13
CA ASN A 547 21.60 -17.98 -8.42
C ASN A 547 22.44 -18.59 -9.54
N THR A 548 23.74 -18.31 -9.58
CA THR A 548 24.66 -18.88 -10.59
C THR A 548 24.70 -20.41 -10.51
N LYS A 549 24.77 -20.99 -9.29
CA LYS A 549 24.77 -22.45 -9.11
C LYS A 549 23.46 -23.08 -9.60
N ILE A 550 22.32 -22.48 -9.28
CA ILE A 550 21.00 -22.94 -9.73
C ILE A 550 20.91 -22.90 -11.25
N LEU A 551 21.25 -21.76 -11.85
CA LEU A 551 21.24 -21.56 -13.30
C LEU A 551 22.18 -22.55 -14.00
N CYS A 552 23.42 -22.72 -13.52
CA CYS A 552 24.34 -23.69 -14.07
C CYS A 552 23.77 -25.11 -13.98
N THR A 553 23.25 -25.52 -12.82
CA THR A 553 22.73 -26.88 -12.61
C THR A 553 21.52 -27.19 -13.49
N ALA A 554 20.64 -26.22 -13.72
CA ALA A 554 19.41 -26.41 -14.46
C ALA A 554 19.55 -26.15 -15.98
N LEU A 555 20.49 -25.30 -16.41
CA LEU A 555 20.70 -24.94 -17.81
C LEU A 555 21.84 -25.69 -18.49
N THR A 556 22.70 -26.42 -17.76
CA THR A 556 23.64 -27.34 -18.38
C THR A 556 23.02 -28.69 -18.65
N GLN A 557 23.07 -29.11 -19.92
CA GLN A 557 22.77 -30.48 -20.32
C GLN A 557 23.84 -31.42 -19.73
N GLY A 558 23.54 -31.99 -18.56
CA GLY A 558 24.11 -33.28 -18.17
C GLY A 558 23.48 -34.35 -19.05
N THR A 559 24.31 -35.19 -19.66
CA THR A 559 24.04 -36.50 -20.26
C THR A 559 22.98 -37.32 -19.50
N GLN A 560 21.70 -37.03 -19.68
CA GLN A 560 20.63 -37.94 -19.24
C GLN A 560 20.47 -39.03 -20.30
N LYS A 561 20.97 -40.22 -19.94
CA LYS A 561 20.67 -41.51 -20.57
C LYS A 561 19.24 -41.50 -21.12
N LYS A 562 19.10 -41.85 -22.41
CA LYS A 562 17.85 -42.38 -22.97
C LYS A 562 17.30 -43.40 -21.96
N ILE A 563 16.22 -43.06 -21.26
CA ILE A 563 15.42 -44.05 -20.56
C ILE A 563 14.82 -44.90 -21.67
N LYS A 564 15.41 -46.07 -21.93
CA LYS A 564 14.78 -47.12 -22.70
C LYS A 564 13.51 -47.51 -21.95
N THR A 565 12.38 -47.00 -22.40
CA THR A 565 11.06 -47.52 -22.08
C THR A 565 11.04 -48.99 -22.48
N THR A 566 11.19 -49.87 -21.50
CA THR A 566 10.88 -51.29 -21.63
C THR A 566 9.61 -51.50 -20.81
N TYR A 567 8.45 -51.21 -21.41
CA TYR A 567 7.19 -51.77 -20.94
C TYR A 567 6.97 -53.06 -21.71
N LYS A 568 7.20 -54.19 -21.05
CA LYS A 568 6.63 -55.47 -21.46
C LYS A 568 5.10 -55.37 -21.27
N LYS A 569 4.40 -55.98 -22.24
CA LYS A 569 2.94 -56.08 -22.38
C LYS A 569 2.24 -56.53 -21.12
#